data_AF-A0A1V5CC94-F1
#
_entry.id   AF-A0A1V5CC94-F1
#
_cell.length_a   1.000
_cell.length_b   1.000
_cell.length_c   1.000
_cell.angle_alpha   90.00
_cell.angle_beta   90.00
_cell.angle_gamma   90.00
#
_symmetry.space_group_name_H-M   'P 1'
#
loop_
_entity.id
_entity.type
_entity.pdbx_description
1 polymer ?
#
loop_
_entity_poly.entity_id
_entity_poly.type
_entity_poly.pdbx_seq_one_letter_code
_entity_poly.pdbx_strand_id
1 'polypeptide(L)'
;MMERRSDLSTLLNPGQTKSLIMTLSILEETLVEIEFAILHRPGRWITYEINDDDLPDEIKTDIVARIAVIRERISRIMQEFNLPKRRKRTGAEIVGKLAFAWEILEGAKAKHLRGYGAIAEGLAEELDPRLDAVILLVDDVRRIVSDSRRERERDGNG
;
A
#
# COMPACT_ATOMS: atom_id res chain seq x y z
N MET A 1 10.96 -2.87 -39.28
CA MET A 1 10.69 -3.89 -38.23
C MET A 1 9.49 -3.41 -37.39
N MET A 2 8.25 -3.57 -37.90
CA MET A 2 7.06 -2.94 -37.30
C MET A 2 5.82 -3.85 -37.25
N GLU A 3 5.87 -5.07 -37.81
CA GLU A 3 4.69 -5.96 -37.90
C GLU A 3 4.45 -6.86 -36.67
N ARG A 4 5.44 -7.06 -35.79
CA ARG A 4 5.34 -8.04 -34.68
C ARG A 4 4.52 -7.57 -33.47
N ARG A 5 4.10 -6.30 -33.42
CA ARG A 5 3.38 -5.71 -32.26
C ARG A 5 1.88 -6.01 -32.23
N SER A 6 1.26 -6.27 -33.38
CA SER A 6 -0.19 -6.50 -33.47
C SER A 6 -0.61 -7.89 -32.97
N ASP A 7 0.28 -8.87 -33.06
CA ASP A 7 -0.04 -10.30 -32.91
C ASP A 7 -0.06 -10.78 -31.44
N LEU A 8 0.73 -10.14 -30.58
CA LEU A 8 0.82 -10.55 -29.16
C LEU A 8 -0.41 -10.13 -28.35
N SER A 9 -0.99 -8.98 -28.65
CA SER A 9 -2.19 -8.48 -27.95
C SER A 9 -3.42 -9.38 -28.15
N THR A 10 -3.46 -10.14 -29.25
CA THR A 10 -4.54 -11.09 -29.56
C THR A 10 -4.35 -12.45 -28.89
N LEU A 11 -3.19 -12.72 -28.29
CA LEU A 11 -2.92 -13.99 -27.58
C LEU A 11 -3.60 -14.07 -26.21
N LEU A 12 -4.01 -12.93 -25.64
CA LEU A 12 -4.65 -12.87 -24.33
C LEU A 12 -6.14 -12.57 -24.47
N ASN A 13 -6.98 -13.41 -23.86
CA ASN A 13 -8.38 -13.07 -23.68
C ASN A 13 -8.56 -11.98 -22.59
N PRO A 14 -9.76 -11.37 -22.44
CA PRO A 14 -9.97 -10.30 -21.47
C PRO A 14 -9.68 -10.69 -20.01
N GLY A 15 -9.98 -11.95 -19.63
CA GLY A 15 -9.70 -12.46 -18.29
C GLY A 15 -8.20 -12.60 -18.03
N GLN A 16 -7.46 -13.15 -18.99
CA GLN A 16 -6.01 -13.30 -18.93
C GLN A 16 -5.32 -11.93 -18.91
N THR A 17 -5.79 -11.00 -19.76
CA THR A 17 -5.32 -9.61 -19.79
C THR A 17 -5.46 -8.94 -18.43
N LYS A 18 -6.66 -9.04 -17.82
CA LYS A 18 -6.93 -8.48 -16.49
C LYS A 18 -6.05 -9.14 -15.41
N SER A 19 -5.91 -10.46 -15.45
CA SER A 19 -5.06 -11.19 -14.50
C SER A 19 -3.61 -10.76 -14.61
N LEU A 20 -3.06 -10.66 -15.82
CA LEU A 20 -1.67 -10.26 -16.05
C LEU A 20 -1.42 -8.83 -15.57
N ILE A 21 -2.32 -7.89 -15.88
CA ILE A 21 -2.25 -6.51 -15.38
C ILE A 21 -2.23 -6.48 -13.85
N MET A 22 -3.10 -7.25 -13.20
CA MET A 22 -3.15 -7.33 -11.74
C MET A 22 -1.83 -7.85 -11.17
N THR A 23 -1.33 -8.97 -11.70
CA THR A 23 -0.07 -9.58 -11.26
C THR A 23 1.12 -8.64 -11.43
N LEU A 24 1.27 -8.00 -12.59
CA LEU A 24 2.36 -7.06 -12.84
C LEU A 24 2.27 -5.81 -11.94
N SER A 25 1.06 -5.33 -11.68
CA SER A 25 0.86 -4.18 -10.78
C SER A 25 1.22 -4.52 -9.34
N ILE A 26 0.80 -5.70 -8.84
CA ILE A 26 1.15 -6.15 -7.48
C ILE A 26 2.67 -6.30 -7.35
N LEU A 27 3.31 -6.92 -8.34
CA LEU A 27 4.78 -7.04 -8.34
C LEU A 27 5.45 -5.66 -8.34
N GLU A 28 5.02 -4.73 -9.19
CA GLU A 28 5.58 -3.38 -9.24
C GLU A 28 5.41 -2.64 -7.91
N GLU A 29 4.25 -2.77 -7.26
CA GLU A 29 3.99 -2.21 -5.93
C GLU A 29 4.93 -2.80 -4.87
N THR A 30 5.10 -4.12 -4.83
CA THR A 30 6.05 -4.77 -3.92
C THR A 30 7.48 -4.27 -4.14
N LEU A 31 7.91 -4.10 -5.40
CA LEU A 31 9.26 -3.60 -5.71
C LEU A 31 9.45 -2.15 -5.27
N VAL A 32 8.42 -1.30 -5.40
CA VAL A 32 8.44 0.07 -4.87
C VAL A 32 8.58 0.08 -3.35
N GLU A 33 7.87 -0.79 -2.64
CA GLU A 33 7.95 -0.88 -1.18
C GLU A 33 9.34 -1.34 -0.70
N ILE A 34 9.93 -2.32 -1.39
CA ILE A 34 11.30 -2.80 -1.10
C ILE A 34 12.33 -1.69 -1.36
N GLU A 35 12.26 -1.03 -2.52
CA GLU A 35 13.17 0.06 -2.86
C GLU A 35 13.04 1.23 -1.88
N PHE A 36 11.82 1.60 -1.50
CA PHE A 36 11.58 2.63 -0.49
C PHE A 36 12.16 2.23 0.88
N ALA A 37 12.05 0.95 1.26
CA ALA A 37 12.64 0.43 2.48
C ALA A 37 14.18 0.52 2.48
N ILE A 38 14.81 0.24 1.35
CA ILE A 38 16.28 0.30 1.25
C ILE A 38 16.78 1.75 1.26
N LEU A 39 16.12 2.64 0.54
CA LEU A 39 16.62 3.99 0.30
C LEU A 39 16.22 5.02 1.36
N HIS A 40 15.14 4.78 2.12
CA HIS A 40 14.53 5.82 2.95
C HIS A 40 14.06 5.37 4.35
N ARG A 41 14.23 4.11 4.77
CA ARG A 41 13.68 3.61 6.04
C ARG A 41 14.56 3.59 7.31
N PRO A 42 15.87 3.89 7.33
CA PRO A 42 16.54 4.02 8.63
C PRO A 42 15.83 5.10 9.47
N GLY A 43 15.32 4.73 10.65
CA GLY A 43 14.48 5.65 11.43
C GLY A 43 13.91 5.07 12.71
N ARG A 44 13.54 5.98 13.62
CA ARG A 44 12.88 5.68 14.90
C ARG A 44 11.43 6.10 14.84
N TRP A 45 10.52 5.14 15.01
CA TRP A 45 9.09 5.37 15.19
C TRP A 45 8.70 5.16 16.66
N ILE A 46 7.45 5.47 17.00
CA ILE A 46 6.96 5.41 18.39
C ILE A 46 7.02 3.98 18.95
N THR A 47 6.68 2.98 18.14
CA THR A 47 6.55 1.58 18.59
C THR A 47 7.65 0.65 18.08
N TYR A 48 8.50 1.11 17.16
CA TYR A 48 9.58 0.31 16.60
C TYR A 48 10.70 1.18 16.03
N GLU A 49 11.88 0.59 15.87
CA GLU A 49 13.04 1.17 15.19
C GLU A 49 13.42 0.23 14.04
N ILE A 50 13.79 0.79 12.89
CA ILE A 50 14.36 0.04 11.77
C ILE A 50 15.83 0.41 11.70
N ASN A 51 16.68 -0.58 11.98
CA ASN A 51 18.11 -0.53 11.72
C ASN A 51 18.38 -1.28 10.42
N ASP A 52 19.36 -0.81 9.65
CA ASP A 52 19.79 -1.41 8.39
C ASP A 52 21.18 -2.04 8.47
N ASP A 53 21.67 -2.25 9.70
CA ASP A 53 22.95 -2.90 10.02
C ASP A 53 22.98 -4.38 9.59
N ASP A 54 21.82 -4.99 9.40
CA ASP A 54 21.67 -6.37 8.94
C ASP A 54 21.79 -6.52 7.41
N LEU A 55 21.89 -5.40 6.67
CA LEU A 55 21.98 -5.39 5.22
C LEU A 55 23.14 -4.49 4.74
N PRO A 56 24.26 -5.06 4.26
CA PRO A 56 25.38 -4.27 3.75
C PRO A 56 25.02 -3.39 2.55
N ASP A 57 25.67 -2.23 2.41
CA ASP A 57 25.37 -1.26 1.34
C ASP A 57 25.60 -1.80 -0.07
N GLU A 58 26.55 -2.72 -0.23
CA GLU A 58 26.79 -3.45 -1.47
C GLU A 58 25.56 -4.28 -1.86
N ILE A 59 24.96 -4.96 -0.89
CA ILE A 59 23.74 -5.76 -1.10
C ILE A 59 22.54 -4.86 -1.38
N LYS A 60 22.41 -3.73 -0.67
CA LYS A 60 21.37 -2.71 -0.95
C LYS A 60 21.46 -2.21 -2.39
N THR A 61 22.67 -1.88 -2.84
CA THR A 61 22.95 -1.42 -4.20
C THR A 61 22.58 -2.49 -5.23
N ASP A 62 22.98 -3.74 -4.98
CA ASP A 62 22.65 -4.88 -5.85
C ASP A 62 21.14 -5.13 -5.95
N ILE A 63 20.40 -5.00 -4.84
CA ILE A 63 18.95 -5.15 -4.84
C ILE A 63 18.30 -4.04 -5.69
N VAL A 64 18.69 -2.78 -5.49
CA VAL A 64 18.14 -1.65 -6.26
C VAL A 64 18.44 -1.81 -7.76
N ALA A 65 19.66 -2.22 -8.12
CA ALA A 65 20.01 -2.50 -9.51
C ALA A 65 19.13 -3.62 -10.12
N ARG A 66 18.88 -4.69 -9.37
CA ARG A 66 17.99 -5.79 -9.80
C ARG A 66 16.54 -5.34 -9.93
N ILE A 67 16.04 -4.50 -9.02
CA ILE A 67 14.70 -3.90 -9.11
C ILE A 67 14.55 -3.11 -10.41
N ALA A 68 15.56 -2.31 -10.79
CA ALA A 68 15.54 -1.56 -12.04
C ALA A 68 15.43 -2.48 -13.28
N VAL A 69 16.19 -3.58 -13.30
CA VAL A 69 16.11 -4.59 -14.38
C VAL A 69 14.72 -5.24 -14.43
N ILE A 70 14.13 -5.58 -13.29
CA ILE A 70 12.78 -6.17 -13.24
C ILE A 70 11.75 -5.18 -13.80
N ARG A 71 11.80 -3.91 -13.42
CA ARG A 71 10.91 -2.87 -13.96
C ARG A 71 11.03 -2.71 -15.47
N GLU A 72 12.25 -2.80 -16.00
CA GLU A 72 12.45 -2.80 -17.46
C GLU A 72 11.72 -3.97 -18.13
N ARG A 73 11.81 -5.18 -17.54
CA ARG A 73 11.08 -6.36 -18.05
C ARG A 73 9.57 -6.19 -17.97
N ILE A 74 9.05 -5.66 -16.87
CA ILE A 74 7.61 -5.34 -16.73
C ILE A 74 7.20 -4.35 -17.83
N SER A 75 7.96 -3.28 -18.03
CA SER A 75 7.69 -2.27 -19.05
C SER A 75 7.63 -2.86 -20.46
N ARG A 76 8.56 -3.77 -20.80
CA ARG A 76 8.55 -4.48 -22.08
C ARG A 76 7.30 -5.34 -22.25
N ILE A 77 6.92 -6.12 -21.23
CA ILE A 77 5.69 -6.93 -21.25
C ILE A 77 4.46 -6.04 -21.45
N MET A 78 4.36 -4.94 -20.71
CA MET A 78 3.25 -3.98 -20.84
C MET A 78 3.15 -3.41 -22.27
N GLN A 79 4.29 -3.10 -22.89
CA GLN A 79 4.34 -2.57 -24.26
C GLN A 79 4.03 -3.63 -25.32
N GLU A 80 4.60 -4.82 -25.21
CA GLU A 80 4.45 -5.91 -26.18
C GLU A 80 3.01 -6.45 -26.23
N PHE A 81 2.34 -6.52 -25.07
CA PHE A 81 0.95 -6.96 -24.97
C PHE A 81 -0.07 -5.81 -24.99
N ASN A 82 0.38 -4.56 -25.19
CA ASN A 82 -0.47 -3.35 -25.19
C ASN A 82 -1.38 -3.26 -23.96
N LEU A 83 -0.82 -3.56 -22.78
CA LEU A 83 -1.58 -3.60 -21.54
C LEU A 83 -1.81 -2.17 -21.01
N PRO A 84 -3.05 -1.79 -20.65
CA PRO A 84 -3.31 -0.49 -20.07
C PRO A 84 -2.72 -0.38 -18.66
N LYS A 85 -2.14 0.79 -18.34
CA LYS A 85 -1.75 1.13 -16.97
C LYS A 85 -2.97 1.21 -16.07
N ARG A 86 -2.88 0.64 -14.87
CA ARG A 86 -3.88 0.85 -13.83
C ARG A 86 -3.74 2.26 -13.26
N ARG A 87 -4.87 2.93 -13.05
CA ARG A 87 -4.91 4.18 -12.29
C ARG A 87 -5.41 3.88 -10.89
N LYS A 88 -4.58 4.19 -9.90
CA LYS A 88 -5.00 4.20 -8.50
C LYS A 88 -5.38 5.62 -8.10
N ARG A 89 -6.38 5.71 -7.22
CA ARG A 89 -6.79 6.99 -6.62
C ARG A 89 -6.15 7.05 -5.24
N THR A 90 -5.17 7.93 -5.06
CA THR A 90 -4.45 8.11 -3.79
C THR A 90 -5.39 8.29 -2.60
N GLY A 91 -6.45 9.09 -2.75
CA GLY A 91 -7.44 9.28 -1.69
C GLY A 91 -8.19 7.99 -1.32
N ALA A 92 -8.53 7.14 -2.29
CA ALA A 92 -9.18 5.85 -2.00
C ALA A 92 -8.22 4.89 -1.29
N GLU A 93 -6.93 4.92 -1.63
CA GLU A 93 -5.91 4.13 -0.97
C GLU A 93 -5.69 4.56 0.49
N ILE A 94 -5.59 5.87 0.73
CA ILE A 94 -5.46 6.42 2.09
C ILE A 94 -6.68 6.04 2.93
N VAL A 95 -7.89 6.23 2.40
CA VAL A 95 -9.13 5.84 3.12
C VAL A 95 -9.16 4.35 3.43
N GLY A 96 -8.72 3.50 2.50
CA GLY A 96 -8.62 2.05 2.74
C GLY A 96 -7.63 1.69 3.86
N LYS A 97 -6.45 2.31 3.87
CA LYS A 97 -5.45 2.11 4.94
C LYS A 97 -5.95 2.59 6.30
N LEU A 98 -6.65 3.73 6.35
CA LEU A 98 -7.23 4.26 7.58
C LEU A 98 -8.39 3.39 8.10
N ALA A 99 -9.21 2.82 7.22
CA ALA A 99 -10.25 1.87 7.61
C ALA A 99 -9.65 0.61 8.26
N PHE A 100 -8.56 0.08 7.69
CA PHE A 100 -7.84 -1.04 8.29
C PHE A 100 -7.20 -0.67 9.64
N ALA A 101 -6.62 0.53 9.76
CA ALA A 101 -6.08 1.01 11.04
C ALA A 101 -7.17 1.13 12.12
N TRP A 102 -8.37 1.59 11.74
CA TRP A 102 -9.53 1.65 12.62
C TRP A 102 -9.91 0.25 13.15
N GLU A 103 -9.96 -0.76 12.26
CA GLU A 103 -10.24 -2.15 12.67
C GLU A 103 -9.19 -2.70 13.65
N ILE A 104 -7.91 -2.39 13.43
CA ILE A 104 -6.82 -2.76 14.36
C ILE A 104 -7.04 -2.12 15.74
N LEU A 105 -7.34 -0.83 15.78
CA LEU A 105 -7.53 -0.09 17.04
C LEU A 105 -8.74 -0.58 17.82
N GLU A 106 -9.86 -0.84 17.14
CA GLU A 106 -11.04 -1.45 17.76
C GLU A 106 -10.74 -2.86 18.29
N GLY A 107 -10.00 -3.67 17.51
CA GLY A 107 -9.57 -5.00 17.92
C GLY A 107 -8.58 -5.01 19.09
N ALA A 108 -7.94 -3.87 19.40
CA ALA A 108 -7.00 -3.73 20.51
C ALA A 108 -7.68 -3.34 21.85
N LYS A 109 -8.99 -3.02 21.84
CA LYS A 109 -9.73 -2.68 23.05
C LYS A 109 -9.75 -3.83 24.04
N ALA A 110 -9.82 -3.51 25.34
CA ALA A 110 -9.70 -4.47 26.43
C ALA A 110 -10.62 -5.69 26.23
N LYS A 111 -11.87 -5.49 25.78
CA LYS A 111 -12.84 -6.58 25.53
C LYS A 111 -12.33 -7.70 24.60
N HIS A 112 -11.41 -7.39 23.69
CA HIS A 112 -10.82 -8.34 22.74
C HIS A 112 -9.54 -9.01 23.25
N LEU A 113 -8.95 -8.49 24.34
CA LEU A 113 -7.70 -9.01 24.88
C LEU A 113 -7.87 -10.27 25.74
N ARG A 114 -9.11 -10.71 26.03
CA ARG A 114 -9.37 -11.95 26.78
C ARG A 114 -8.75 -13.19 26.14
N GLY A 115 -8.58 -13.18 24.81
CA GLY A 115 -7.92 -14.27 24.09
C GLY A 115 -6.44 -14.45 24.46
N TYR A 116 -5.83 -13.44 25.09
CA TYR A 116 -4.42 -13.43 25.49
C TYR A 116 -4.21 -13.59 27.00
N GLY A 117 -5.29 -13.76 27.78
CA GLY A 117 -5.21 -13.97 29.23
C GLY A 117 -6.32 -13.26 30.00
N ALA A 118 -6.25 -13.36 31.33
CA ALA A 118 -7.16 -12.64 32.21
C ALA A 118 -6.95 -11.12 32.07
N ILE A 119 -8.06 -10.38 31.96
CA ILE A 119 -8.04 -8.92 31.91
C ILE A 119 -7.97 -8.39 33.34
N ALA A 120 -7.03 -7.49 33.61
CA ALA A 120 -6.96 -6.78 34.89
C ALA A 120 -8.18 -5.88 35.07
N GLU A 121 -8.70 -5.83 36.30
CA GLU A 121 -9.73 -4.86 36.69
C GLU A 121 -9.21 -3.43 36.44
N GLY A 122 -10.02 -2.57 35.84
CA GLY A 122 -9.61 -1.20 35.47
C GLY A 122 -8.95 -1.06 34.10
N LEU A 123 -8.59 -2.15 33.41
CA LEU A 123 -7.86 -2.04 32.13
C LEU A 123 -8.71 -1.38 31.04
N ALA A 124 -10.02 -1.67 30.97
CA ALA A 124 -10.89 -1.08 29.97
C ALA A 124 -11.05 0.42 30.20
N GLU A 125 -11.21 0.81 31.46
CA GLU A 125 -11.37 2.18 31.93
C GLU A 125 -10.14 3.04 31.60
N GLU A 126 -8.94 2.44 31.63
CA GLU A 126 -7.71 3.12 31.27
C GLU A 126 -7.41 3.06 29.77
N LEU A 127 -7.42 1.87 29.17
CA LEU A 127 -6.94 1.69 27.80
C LEU A 127 -7.92 2.20 26.74
N ASP A 128 -9.20 1.87 26.88
CA ASP A 128 -10.18 2.10 25.81
C ASP A 128 -10.36 3.59 25.50
N PRO A 129 -10.45 4.53 26.48
CA PRO A 129 -10.53 5.97 26.18
C PRO A 129 -9.32 6.52 25.42
N ARG A 130 -8.13 5.94 25.65
CA ARG A 130 -6.90 6.36 24.95
C ARG A 130 -6.91 5.85 23.51
N LEU A 131 -7.39 4.64 23.27
CA LEU A 131 -7.59 4.10 21.92
C LEU A 131 -8.69 4.88 21.18
N ASP A 132 -9.78 5.24 21.85
CA ASP A 132 -10.85 6.06 21.29
C ASP A 132 -10.34 7.43 20.84
N ALA A 133 -9.45 8.07 21.62
CA ALA A 133 -8.83 9.32 21.21
C ALA A 133 -7.99 9.18 19.93
N VAL A 134 -7.30 8.06 19.74
CA VAL A 134 -6.55 7.78 18.50
C VAL A 134 -7.50 7.49 17.33
N ILE A 135 -8.58 6.74 17.57
CA ILE A 135 -9.62 6.45 16.57
C ILE A 135 -10.24 7.74 16.03
N LEU A 136 -10.55 8.71 16.90
CA LEU A 136 -11.07 10.01 16.48
C LEU A 136 -10.12 10.73 15.52
N LEU A 137 -8.81 10.71 15.80
CA LEU A 137 -7.81 11.32 14.92
C LEU A 137 -7.70 10.59 13.57
N VAL A 138 -7.78 9.25 13.57
CA VAL A 138 -7.81 8.44 12.34
C VAL A 138 -9.02 8.80 11.48
N ASP A 139 -10.18 8.95 12.11
CA ASP A 139 -11.42 9.34 11.43
C ASP A 139 -11.36 10.79 10.90
N ASP A 140 -10.73 11.70 11.62
CA ASP A 140 -10.51 13.07 11.14
C ASP A 140 -9.64 13.11 9.88
N VAL A 141 -8.54 12.35 9.82
CA VAL A 141 -7.72 12.25 8.61
C VAL A 141 -8.53 11.67 7.45
N ARG A 142 -9.35 10.63 7.73
CA ARG A 142 -10.23 10.03 6.72
C ARG A 142 -11.24 11.04 6.18
N ARG A 143 -11.80 11.89 7.05
CA ARG A 143 -12.74 12.95 6.68
C ARG A 143 -12.09 14.00 5.79
N ILE A 144 -10.89 14.49 6.15
CA ILE A 144 -10.11 15.44 5.33
C ILE A 144 -9.96 14.92 3.89
N VAL A 145 -9.54 13.65 3.74
CA VAL A 145 -9.32 13.04 2.42
C VAL A 145 -10.63 12.89 1.64
N SER A 146 -11.74 12.58 2.33
CA SER A 146 -13.06 12.39 1.73
C SER A 146 -13.68 13.71 1.27
N ASP A 147 -13.52 14.78 2.05
CA ASP A 147 -14.07 16.10 1.75
C ASP A 147 -13.32 16.76 0.58
N SER A 148 -11.98 16.65 0.55
CA SER A 148 -11.15 17.10 -0.58
C SER A 148 -11.49 16.42 -1.92
N ARG A 149 -12.16 15.26 -1.89
CA ARG A 149 -12.62 14.56 -3.10
C ARG A 149 -13.95 15.14 -3.60
N ARG A 150 -14.86 15.47 -2.67
CA ARG A 150 -16.18 16.04 -2.99
C ARG A 150 -16.06 17.43 -3.61
N GLU A 151 -15.09 18.22 -3.18
CA GLU A 151 -14.82 19.55 -3.75
C GLU A 151 -14.34 19.45 -5.21
N ARG A 152 -13.38 18.56 -5.51
CA ARG A 152 -12.90 18.36 -6.89
C ARG A 152 -13.96 17.80 -7.84
N GLU A 153 -14.86 16.97 -7.35
CA GLU A 153 -15.99 16.45 -8.13
C GLU A 153 -17.03 17.54 -8.42
N ARG A 154 -17.11 18.60 -7.61
CA ARG A 154 -17.97 19.78 -7.85
C ARG A 154 -17.33 20.77 -8.83
N ASP A 155 -16.03 21.01 -8.71
CA ASP A 155 -15.32 21.98 -9.56
C ASP A 155 -15.08 21.47 -11.00
N GLY A 156 -15.07 20.15 -11.22
CA GLY A 156 -14.92 19.54 -12.55
C GLY A 156 -16.20 19.44 -13.38
N ASN A 157 -17.33 19.93 -12.88
CA ASN A 157 -18.64 19.87 -13.52
C ASN A 157 -19.26 21.26 -13.77
N GLY A 158 -18.40 22.30 -13.86
CA GLY A 158 -18.75 23.69 -14.19
C GLY A 158 -18.24 24.10 -15.56
#